data_AF-A0A564XWE2-F1
#
_entry.id   AF-A0A564XWE2-F1
#
_cell.length_a   1.000
_cell.length_b   1.000
_cell.length_c   1.000
_cell.angle_alpha   90.00
_cell.angle_beta   90.00
_cell.angle_gamma   90.00
#
_symmetry.space_group_name_H-M   'P 1'
#
loop_
_entity.id
_entity.type
_entity.pdbx_description
1 polymer ?
#
loop_
_entity_poly.entity_id
_entity_poly.type
_entity_poly.pdbx_seq_one_letter_code
_entity_poly.pdbx_strand_id
1 'polypeptide(L)'
;MIQNANVNSPVILPLGSFRIYRQHNHSFHPFAQVAATDRDGGTVNFFFVDIVTMRPVAEVGPFKIEGQTGKILLSREPDLGNYTLPVRATDLGSCPGCPAQGITLESETMSINVEVVDLNLAAPTFTECPISMTLQELAPAGTDVGKVTATDSDDPDLAAIHLRYELIGNTVFAKPSLYLTIDSKTGSITNTKALLRNADQFGGVLPDQLFFTVAVYDWGVPQLRSLCNFRLEIEDINNYPPQFDPESYTAFVQRNHDFSQYPSSSILHIVAVDLDQQGTQNAEVIYEFNPPDPILFSIDKATGEIKVTGTLVNETYTFGVTARNPVPLTGTTRTWQVATVTIVTNSEPSLLPPVLKFELAAEKFMENSSNMALIRVSATPWPGASYEYSITHVPGAFEQTGWVNSPPPFTTEIIYSTDNRPTLTLYSGSNFLYQRLNKYTVRIRTCQQPTHPVWGDICSDSVKTFQLEDVNDMVPQFIDQSSLSEVELPENVPAGMIVLKLFAVDMDPTSAFSQVEYSLMRTTDAINFVIIDGLLKTSTAPLDYEMKKNYVLKVKAEDSSPSSFVANQGRPNSGELPLTIHLLDQNDKCP
;
A
#
# COMPACT_ATOMS: atom_id res chain seq x y z
N MET A 1 1.54 -71.73 50.00
CA MET A 1 1.34 -71.35 48.59
C MET A 1 0.78 -69.95 48.59
N ILE A 2 1.50 -68.97 48.03
CA ILE A 2 0.90 -67.68 47.69
C ILE A 2 0.10 -67.94 46.42
N GLN A 3 -1.23 -67.88 46.51
CA GLN A 3 -2.09 -67.95 45.32
C GLN A 3 -2.09 -66.56 44.68
N ASN A 4 -1.86 -66.48 43.38
CA ASN A 4 -2.15 -65.25 42.64
C ASN A 4 -3.66 -65.00 42.74
N ALA A 5 -4.02 -63.73 42.93
CA ALA A 5 -5.40 -63.28 43.03
C ALA A 5 -5.57 -62.03 42.18
N ASN A 6 -6.73 -61.91 41.52
CA ASN A 6 -7.11 -60.72 40.77
C ASN A 6 -7.57 -59.64 41.76
N VAL A 7 -6.67 -58.71 42.09
CA VAL A 7 -6.88 -57.70 43.15
C VAL A 7 -6.64 -56.28 42.65
N ASN A 8 -6.11 -56.10 41.44
CA ASN A 8 -5.86 -54.81 40.83
C ASN A 8 -6.88 -54.58 39.71
N SER A 9 -7.65 -53.50 39.79
CA SER A 9 -8.46 -53.08 38.64
C SER A 9 -7.57 -52.72 37.46
N PRO A 10 -8.02 -52.96 36.21
CA PRO A 10 -7.34 -52.43 35.03
C PRO A 10 -7.28 -50.90 35.10
N VAL A 11 -6.19 -50.32 34.61
CA VAL A 11 -5.98 -48.88 34.54
C VAL A 11 -5.94 -48.47 33.07
N ILE A 12 -6.92 -47.66 32.66
CA ILE A 12 -6.94 -47.10 31.31
C ILE A 12 -5.79 -46.09 31.16
N LEU A 13 -5.04 -46.20 30.07
CA LEU A 13 -4.00 -45.23 29.75
C LEU A 13 -4.65 -43.92 29.28
N PRO A 14 -4.16 -42.75 29.76
CA PRO A 14 -4.73 -41.46 29.37
C PRO A 14 -4.76 -41.31 27.85
N LEU A 15 -5.93 -40.97 27.32
CA LEU A 15 -6.14 -40.65 25.91
C LEU A 15 -6.51 -39.17 25.80
N GLY A 16 -5.96 -38.48 24.80
CA GLY A 16 -6.22 -37.06 24.57
C GLY A 16 -7.62 -36.78 24.02
N SER A 17 -7.85 -35.52 23.65
CA SER A 17 -9.01 -35.13 22.84
C SER A 17 -8.76 -35.45 21.38
N PHE A 18 -9.81 -35.86 20.67
CA PHE A 18 -9.78 -36.12 19.24
C PHE A 18 -10.64 -35.09 18.51
N ARG A 19 -10.18 -34.67 17.34
CA ARG A 19 -11.02 -33.98 16.37
C ARG A 19 -11.22 -34.91 15.19
N ILE A 20 -12.46 -35.13 14.80
CA ILE A 20 -12.80 -35.93 13.63
C ILE A 20 -13.60 -35.10 12.64
N TYR A 21 -13.35 -35.32 11.35
CA TYR A 21 -14.06 -34.66 10.28
C TYR A 21 -15.28 -35.49 9.87
N ARG A 22 -16.44 -34.85 9.79
CA ARG A 22 -17.64 -35.44 9.20
C ARG A 22 -17.35 -35.75 7.72
N GLN A 23 -17.34 -37.03 7.35
CA GLN A 23 -17.18 -37.46 5.96
C GLN A 23 -18.49 -38.04 5.44
N HIS A 24 -19.03 -37.48 4.35
CA HIS A 24 -20.26 -37.97 3.72
C HIS A 24 -20.14 -39.37 3.08
N ASN A 25 -18.93 -39.93 2.99
CA ASN A 25 -18.70 -41.27 2.46
C ASN A 25 -18.15 -42.18 3.55
N HIS A 26 -19.08 -42.92 4.17
CA HIS A 26 -18.90 -43.80 5.32
C HIS A 26 -17.59 -44.60 5.28
N SER A 27 -16.58 -44.12 6.01
CA SER A 27 -15.46 -44.93 6.39
C SER A 27 -15.61 -45.23 7.89
N PHE A 28 -16.12 -46.43 8.20
CA PHE A 28 -16.28 -46.95 9.57
C PHE A 28 -14.93 -47.29 10.22
N HIS A 29 -13.89 -46.54 9.87
CA HIS A 29 -12.54 -46.78 10.35
C HIS A 29 -12.41 -46.31 11.80
N PRO A 30 -11.64 -47.04 12.60
CA PRO A 30 -11.37 -46.63 13.97
C PRO A 30 -10.49 -45.38 13.96
N PHE A 31 -10.92 -44.33 14.65
CA PHE A 31 -10.15 -43.06 14.74
C PHE A 31 -9.36 -42.94 16.04
N ALA A 32 -9.67 -43.78 17.04
CA ALA A 32 -8.99 -43.85 18.31
C ALA A 32 -8.94 -45.29 18.80
N GLN A 33 -7.95 -45.62 19.64
CA GLN A 33 -7.86 -46.90 20.32
C GLN A 33 -7.52 -46.68 21.80
N VAL A 34 -8.39 -47.16 22.66
CA VAL A 34 -8.18 -47.15 24.11
C VAL A 34 -7.31 -48.35 24.48
N ALA A 35 -6.35 -48.13 25.36
CA ALA A 35 -5.52 -49.17 25.94
C ALA A 35 -5.60 -49.12 27.45
N ALA A 36 -5.46 -50.27 28.10
CA ALA A 36 -5.41 -50.38 29.55
C ALA A 36 -4.30 -51.35 29.96
N THR A 37 -3.72 -51.11 31.12
CA THR A 37 -2.77 -52.01 31.76
C THR A 37 -3.42 -52.64 32.99
N ASP A 38 -3.30 -53.96 33.10
CA ASP A 38 -3.69 -54.71 34.29
C ASP A 38 -2.43 -55.36 34.89
N ARG A 39 -2.17 -55.11 36.17
CA ARG A 39 -1.01 -55.65 36.90
C ARG A 39 -1.12 -57.15 37.13
N ASP A 40 -2.33 -57.70 37.09
CA ASP A 40 -2.59 -59.12 37.30
C ASP A 40 -2.40 -59.93 36.00
N GLY A 41 -2.22 -59.26 34.85
CA GLY A 41 -1.83 -59.88 33.58
C GLY A 41 -2.97 -60.56 32.81
N GLY A 42 -4.23 -60.19 33.11
CA GLY A 42 -5.44 -60.67 32.44
C GLY A 42 -5.78 -59.90 31.15
N THR A 43 -6.70 -60.46 30.35
CA THR A 43 -7.28 -59.74 29.20
C THR A 43 -8.33 -58.75 29.70
N VAL A 44 -8.36 -57.58 29.07
CA VAL A 44 -9.25 -56.47 29.43
C VAL A 44 -10.27 -56.27 28.32
N ASN A 45 -11.52 -56.02 28.70
CA ASN A 45 -12.59 -55.61 27.80
C ASN A 45 -13.00 -54.16 28.04
N PHE A 46 -13.19 -53.40 26.97
CA PHE A 46 -13.59 -52.00 26.99
C PHE A 46 -15.08 -51.83 26.70
N PHE A 47 -15.70 -50.83 27.32
CA PHE A 47 -17.09 -50.46 27.05
C PHE A 47 -17.33 -48.99 27.40
N PHE A 48 -18.38 -48.40 26.83
CA PHE A 48 -18.83 -47.08 27.26
C PHE A 48 -19.77 -47.19 28.47
N VAL A 49 -19.92 -46.10 29.20
CA VAL A 49 -20.82 -46.04 30.37
C VAL A 49 -21.92 -45.03 30.12
N ASP A 50 -23.17 -45.44 30.31
CA ASP A 50 -24.27 -44.47 30.36
C ASP A 50 -24.16 -43.65 31.65
N ILE A 51 -23.93 -42.33 31.52
CA ILE A 51 -23.67 -41.44 32.67
C ILE A 51 -24.83 -41.31 33.66
N VAL A 52 -26.05 -41.70 33.26
CA VAL A 52 -27.25 -41.61 34.11
C VAL A 52 -27.46 -42.91 34.88
N THR A 53 -27.35 -44.04 34.19
CA THR A 53 -27.64 -45.38 34.73
C THR A 53 -26.40 -46.10 35.25
N MET A 54 -25.20 -45.58 34.94
CA MET A 54 -23.89 -46.18 35.25
C MET A 54 -23.73 -47.60 34.70
N ARG A 55 -24.46 -47.96 33.64
CA ARG A 55 -24.42 -49.30 33.03
C ARG A 55 -23.51 -49.36 31.81
N PRO A 56 -22.94 -50.53 31.49
CA PRO A 56 -22.20 -50.74 30.26
C PRO A 56 -23.09 -50.57 29.04
N VAL A 57 -22.65 -49.78 28.08
CA VAL A 57 -23.27 -49.60 26.77
C VAL A 57 -22.21 -49.78 25.68
N ALA A 58 -22.61 -50.37 24.55
CA ALA A 58 -21.72 -50.56 23.41
C ALA A 58 -21.56 -49.28 22.57
N GLU A 59 -22.51 -48.34 22.69
CA GLU A 59 -22.57 -47.13 21.89
C GLU A 59 -22.98 -45.91 22.74
N VAL A 60 -22.39 -44.76 22.44
CA VAL A 60 -22.76 -43.44 22.97
C VAL A 60 -22.92 -42.50 21.79
N GLY A 61 -24.13 -42.01 21.55
CA GLY A 61 -24.42 -41.16 20.37
C GLY A 61 -24.14 -41.90 19.05
N PRO A 62 -23.29 -41.37 18.15
CA PRO A 62 -22.84 -42.03 16.93
C PRO A 62 -21.55 -42.86 17.10
N PHE A 63 -21.05 -43.05 18.33
CA PHE A 63 -19.77 -43.72 18.59
C PHE A 63 -19.96 -45.13 19.14
N LYS A 64 -19.13 -46.07 18.67
CA LYS A 64 -19.07 -47.46 19.11
C LYS A 64 -17.66 -47.84 19.52
N ILE A 65 -17.53 -48.64 20.58
CA ILE A 65 -16.25 -49.20 21.03
C ILE A 65 -16.23 -50.72 20.84
N GLU A 66 -15.15 -51.22 20.25
CA GLU A 66 -14.87 -52.65 20.17
C GLU A 66 -14.28 -53.15 21.50
N GLY A 67 -15.02 -54.03 22.17
CA GLY A 67 -14.66 -54.43 23.53
C GLY A 67 -13.30 -55.11 23.68
N GLN A 68 -12.86 -55.92 22.72
CA GLN A 68 -11.59 -56.65 22.86
C GLN A 68 -10.36 -55.83 22.45
N THR A 69 -10.53 -54.88 21.53
CA THR A 69 -9.42 -54.11 20.94
C THR A 69 -9.32 -52.71 21.53
N GLY A 70 -10.42 -52.19 22.09
CA GLY A 70 -10.53 -50.80 22.53
C GLY A 70 -10.65 -49.80 21.39
N LYS A 71 -10.80 -50.27 20.14
CA LYS A 71 -10.95 -49.40 18.96
C LYS A 71 -12.30 -48.70 18.98
N ILE A 72 -12.29 -47.39 18.78
CA ILE A 72 -13.49 -46.55 18.71
C ILE A 72 -13.73 -46.17 17.25
N LEU A 73 -14.94 -46.45 16.78
CA LEU A 73 -15.42 -46.18 15.42
C LEU A 73 -16.77 -45.45 15.46
N LEU A 74 -17.16 -44.87 14.34
CA LEU A 74 -18.51 -44.34 14.14
C LEU A 74 -19.48 -45.48 13.84
N SER A 75 -20.70 -45.47 14.41
CA SER A 75 -21.79 -46.39 14.03
C SER A 75 -22.76 -45.77 13.02
N ARG A 76 -22.76 -44.44 12.91
CA ARG A 76 -23.55 -43.62 11.98
C ARG A 76 -22.91 -42.25 11.83
N GLU A 77 -23.40 -41.46 10.88
CA GLU A 77 -22.98 -40.07 10.69
C GLU A 77 -23.19 -39.25 11.97
N PRO A 78 -22.16 -38.55 12.48
CA PRO A 78 -22.27 -37.71 13.66
C PRO A 78 -22.77 -36.30 13.31
N ASP A 79 -23.50 -35.68 14.25
CA ASP A 79 -23.81 -34.25 14.18
C ASP A 79 -22.56 -33.43 14.54
N LEU A 80 -22.49 -32.18 14.09
CA LEU A 80 -21.40 -31.28 14.46
C LEU A 80 -21.48 -30.93 15.95
N GLY A 81 -20.33 -30.89 16.62
CA GLY A 81 -20.24 -30.47 18.02
C GLY A 81 -19.28 -31.30 18.88
N ASN A 82 -19.39 -31.10 20.19
CA ASN A 82 -18.53 -31.74 21.17
C ASN A 82 -19.24 -32.92 21.85
N TYR A 83 -18.60 -34.07 21.81
CA TYR A 83 -19.03 -35.30 22.46
C TYR A 83 -18.07 -35.68 23.58
N THR A 84 -18.63 -36.21 24.66
CA THR A 84 -17.85 -36.79 25.75
C THR A 84 -18.17 -38.28 25.82
N LEU A 85 -17.15 -39.11 25.60
CA LEU A 85 -17.26 -40.57 25.60
C LEU A 85 -16.70 -41.13 26.91
N PRO A 86 -17.55 -41.50 27.88
CA PRO A 86 -17.11 -42.13 29.12
C PRO A 86 -16.76 -43.61 28.88
N VAL A 87 -15.48 -43.95 28.98
CA VAL A 87 -14.96 -45.31 28.77
C VAL A 87 -14.56 -45.94 30.11
N ARG A 88 -14.90 -47.22 30.27
CA ARG A 88 -14.37 -48.08 31.33
C ARG A 88 -13.83 -49.38 30.73
N ALA A 89 -13.00 -50.03 31.52
CA ALA A 89 -12.37 -51.29 31.18
C ALA A 89 -12.63 -52.29 32.31
N THR A 90 -12.89 -53.56 31.98
CA THR A 90 -13.05 -54.63 32.96
C THR A 90 -12.11 -55.78 32.64
N ASP A 91 -11.48 -56.33 33.66
CA ASP A 91 -10.78 -57.59 33.51
C ASP A 91 -11.79 -58.75 33.35
N LEU A 92 -11.32 -59.91 32.89
CA LEU A 92 -12.14 -61.12 32.77
C LEU A 92 -12.14 -61.99 34.05
N GLY A 93 -11.77 -61.43 35.21
CA GLY A 93 -11.64 -62.17 36.46
C GLY A 93 -10.63 -63.33 36.40
N SER A 94 -9.76 -63.35 35.39
CA SER A 94 -8.80 -64.41 35.11
C SER A 94 -7.41 -63.82 34.91
N CYS A 95 -6.46 -64.31 35.71
CA CYS A 95 -5.05 -63.93 35.68
C CYS A 95 -4.16 -65.18 35.66
N PRO A 96 -2.94 -65.10 35.09
CA PRO A 96 -2.00 -66.22 35.09
C PRO A 96 -1.72 -66.75 36.50
N GLY A 97 -2.17 -67.98 36.77
CA GLY A 97 -2.00 -68.66 38.07
C GLY A 97 -3.11 -68.43 39.11
N CYS A 98 -4.19 -67.73 38.74
CA CYS A 98 -5.33 -67.47 39.62
C CYS A 98 -6.37 -68.61 39.58
N PRO A 99 -7.18 -68.81 40.64
CA PRO A 99 -8.29 -69.76 40.64
C PRO A 99 -9.34 -69.42 39.57
N ALA A 100 -9.97 -70.42 38.96
CA ALA A 100 -10.91 -70.28 37.83
C ALA A 100 -12.24 -69.52 38.12
N GLN A 101 -12.37 -68.92 39.30
CA GLN A 101 -13.55 -68.17 39.76
C GLN A 101 -13.11 -66.85 40.42
N GLY A 102 -12.27 -66.07 39.72
CA GLY A 102 -11.83 -64.76 40.20
C GLY A 102 -12.93 -63.70 40.08
N ILE A 103 -12.80 -62.65 40.89
CA ILE A 103 -13.70 -61.48 40.90
C ILE A 103 -13.33 -60.60 39.70
N THR A 104 -14.31 -60.12 38.95
CA THR A 104 -14.10 -59.13 37.88
C THR A 104 -13.96 -57.74 38.48
N LEU A 105 -12.90 -57.02 38.15
CA LEU A 105 -12.71 -55.64 38.56
C LEU A 105 -12.87 -54.69 37.36
N GLU A 106 -13.35 -53.48 37.65
CA GLU A 106 -13.54 -52.42 36.66
C GLU A 106 -12.59 -51.25 36.96
N SER A 107 -12.15 -50.58 35.90
CA SER A 107 -11.36 -49.36 35.97
C SER A 107 -12.18 -48.17 36.46
N GLU A 108 -11.50 -47.08 36.79
CA GLU A 108 -12.12 -45.75 36.83
C GLU A 108 -12.60 -45.33 35.43
N THR A 109 -13.58 -44.43 35.38
CA THR A 109 -14.11 -43.87 34.13
C THR A 109 -13.15 -42.83 33.57
N MET A 110 -12.75 -43.01 32.31
CA MET A 110 -12.02 -42.00 31.55
C MET A 110 -12.97 -41.34 30.55
N SER A 111 -12.98 -40.01 30.50
CA SER A 111 -13.77 -39.27 29.51
C SER A 111 -12.89 -38.88 28.33
N ILE A 112 -13.26 -39.32 27.13
CA ILE A 112 -12.63 -38.90 25.87
C ILE A 112 -13.47 -37.79 25.28
N ASN A 113 -12.86 -36.64 25.01
CA ASN A 113 -13.53 -35.55 24.31
C ASN A 113 -13.31 -35.70 22.81
N VAL A 114 -14.40 -35.75 22.05
CA VAL A 114 -14.38 -35.82 20.59
C VAL A 114 -15.09 -34.60 20.03
N GLU A 115 -14.37 -33.76 19.32
CA GLU A 115 -14.94 -32.66 18.55
C GLU A 115 -15.21 -33.15 17.13
N VAL A 116 -16.47 -33.12 16.72
CA VAL A 116 -16.88 -33.41 15.35
C VAL A 116 -17.02 -32.08 14.62
N VAL A 117 -16.14 -31.87 13.66
CA VAL A 117 -16.15 -30.69 12.79
C VAL A 117 -16.50 -31.13 11.37
N ASP A 118 -17.02 -30.21 10.57
CA ASP A 118 -17.09 -30.42 9.13
C ASP A 118 -15.75 -30.04 8.52
N LEU A 119 -15.34 -30.73 7.46
CA LEU A 119 -14.15 -30.32 6.72
C LEU A 119 -14.52 -29.09 5.91
N ASN A 120 -13.90 -27.96 6.23
CA ASN A 120 -14.00 -26.77 5.40
C ASN A 120 -13.29 -27.01 4.06
N LEU A 121 -14.08 -27.03 2.98
CA LEU A 121 -13.60 -27.35 1.64
C LEU A 121 -13.55 -26.13 0.72
N ALA A 122 -14.22 -25.04 1.08
CA ALA A 122 -14.25 -23.82 0.28
C ALA A 122 -13.91 -22.60 1.12
N ALA A 123 -12.88 -21.85 0.71
CA ALA A 123 -12.66 -20.52 1.26
C ALA A 123 -13.80 -19.58 0.81
N PRO A 124 -14.14 -18.54 1.60
CA PRO A 124 -15.16 -17.59 1.20
C PRO A 124 -14.78 -16.92 -0.12
N THR A 125 -15.75 -16.62 -0.96
CA THR A 125 -15.51 -15.95 -2.24
C THR A 125 -16.10 -14.54 -2.22
N PHE A 126 -15.31 -13.53 -2.56
CA PHE A 126 -15.82 -12.16 -2.69
C PHE A 126 -16.80 -12.06 -3.86
N THR A 127 -18.04 -11.65 -3.58
CA THR A 127 -19.04 -11.28 -4.57
C THR A 127 -18.85 -9.85 -5.05
N GLU A 128 -18.40 -8.96 -4.17
CA GLU A 128 -17.98 -7.59 -4.51
C GLU A 128 -16.64 -7.29 -3.85
N CYS A 129 -15.63 -7.05 -4.69
CA CYS A 129 -14.30 -6.61 -4.30
C CYS A 129 -13.88 -5.49 -5.27
N PRO A 130 -14.26 -4.22 -5.00
CA PRO A 130 -13.93 -3.10 -5.86
C PRO A 130 -12.41 -2.97 -6.03
N ILE A 131 -11.95 -2.82 -7.27
CA ILE A 131 -10.52 -2.64 -7.56
C ILE A 131 -10.04 -1.27 -7.08
N SER A 132 -10.93 -0.27 -7.12
CA SER A 132 -10.68 1.06 -6.58
C SER A 132 -11.86 1.58 -5.77
N MET A 133 -11.55 2.40 -4.77
CA MET A 133 -12.47 3.19 -3.96
C MET A 133 -11.89 4.60 -3.86
N THR A 134 -12.73 5.61 -3.66
CA THR A 134 -12.28 7.00 -3.56
C THR A 134 -12.61 7.61 -2.20
N LEU A 135 -11.77 8.52 -1.73
CA LEU A 135 -12.01 9.30 -0.52
C LEU A 135 -11.47 10.70 -0.74
N GLN A 136 -12.30 11.72 -0.56
CA GLN A 136 -11.83 13.10 -0.59
C GLN A 136 -10.84 13.33 0.54
N GLU A 137 -9.75 14.02 0.25
CA GLU A 137 -8.88 14.49 1.32
C GLU A 137 -9.65 15.41 2.29
N LEU A 138 -9.13 15.57 3.51
CA LEU A 138 -9.83 16.28 4.60
C LEU A 138 -11.18 15.67 5.03
N ALA A 139 -11.64 14.55 4.43
CA ALA A 139 -12.86 13.89 4.86
C ALA A 139 -12.84 13.58 6.37
N PRO A 140 -13.90 13.94 7.12
CA PRO A 140 -13.95 13.72 8.56
C PRO A 140 -13.87 12.23 8.88
N ALA A 141 -13.37 11.88 10.06
CA ALA A 141 -13.33 10.49 10.51
C ALA A 141 -14.75 9.87 10.52
N GLY A 142 -14.85 8.62 10.08
CA GLY A 142 -16.12 7.89 9.95
C GLY A 142 -16.85 8.13 8.62
N THR A 143 -16.24 8.82 7.66
CA THR A 143 -16.76 8.92 6.29
C THR A 143 -16.73 7.55 5.63
N ASP A 144 -17.82 7.20 4.96
CA ASP A 144 -17.94 5.95 4.19
C ASP A 144 -17.00 5.98 2.99
N VAL A 145 -16.12 4.99 2.92
CA VAL A 145 -15.15 4.80 1.83
C VAL A 145 -15.67 3.79 0.83
N GLY A 146 -16.45 2.81 1.30
CA GLY A 146 -16.99 1.74 0.47
C GLY A 146 -17.24 0.48 1.26
N LYS A 147 -17.43 -0.63 0.54
CA LYS A 147 -17.77 -1.93 1.14
C LYS A 147 -17.24 -3.07 0.29
N VAL A 148 -16.90 -4.17 0.95
CA VAL A 148 -16.66 -5.47 0.30
C VAL A 148 -17.71 -6.49 0.76
N THR A 149 -18.07 -7.42 -0.10
CA THR A 149 -19.01 -8.49 0.21
C THR A 149 -18.49 -9.84 -0.28
N ALA A 150 -18.76 -10.88 0.51
CA ALA A 150 -18.37 -12.25 0.20
C ALA A 150 -19.49 -13.23 0.57
N THR A 151 -19.42 -14.40 -0.03
CA THR A 151 -20.30 -15.56 0.22
C THR A 151 -19.43 -16.79 0.36
N ASP A 152 -19.86 -17.71 1.21
CA ASP A 152 -19.27 -19.04 1.29
C ASP A 152 -20.17 -20.07 0.59
N SER A 153 -19.57 -21.11 0.01
CA SER A 153 -20.30 -22.18 -0.69
C SER A 153 -20.37 -23.48 0.10
N ASP A 154 -19.80 -23.52 1.30
CA ASP A 154 -19.93 -24.64 2.23
C ASP A 154 -21.40 -24.87 2.67
N ASP A 155 -21.64 -25.86 3.52
CA ASP A 155 -22.97 -26.22 4.04
C ASP A 155 -23.74 -24.96 4.49
N PRO A 156 -25.03 -24.78 4.13
CA PRO A 156 -25.83 -23.62 4.53
C PRO A 156 -25.87 -23.36 6.05
N ASP A 157 -25.63 -24.36 6.90
CA ASP A 157 -25.47 -24.18 8.34
C ASP A 157 -24.14 -23.45 8.72
N LEU A 158 -23.15 -23.45 7.82
CA LEU A 158 -21.85 -22.77 7.93
C LEU A 158 -21.78 -21.47 7.09
N ALA A 159 -22.48 -21.40 5.96
CA ALA A 159 -22.11 -20.53 4.83
C ALA A 159 -22.58 -19.06 4.80
N ALA A 160 -23.56 -18.63 5.61
CA ALA A 160 -24.18 -17.30 5.42
C ALA A 160 -24.10 -16.32 6.61
N ILE A 161 -23.78 -16.77 7.84
CA ILE A 161 -23.92 -15.95 9.06
C ILE A 161 -22.58 -15.76 9.80
N HIS A 162 -21.50 -16.36 9.32
CA HIS A 162 -20.22 -16.43 10.02
C HIS A 162 -19.06 -16.00 9.12
N LEU A 163 -19.16 -14.88 8.40
CA LEU A 163 -17.98 -14.28 7.76
C LEU A 163 -17.41 -13.18 8.65
N ARG A 164 -16.09 -13.17 8.82
CA ARG A 164 -15.36 -12.12 9.55
C ARG A 164 -14.47 -11.35 8.58
N TYR A 165 -14.74 -10.06 8.41
CA TYR A 165 -13.91 -9.15 7.61
C TYR A 165 -12.83 -8.49 8.47
N GLU A 166 -11.64 -8.31 7.91
CA GLU A 166 -10.51 -7.69 8.59
C GLU A 166 -9.59 -6.99 7.60
N LEU A 167 -9.17 -5.76 7.93
CA LEU A 167 -8.10 -5.06 7.21
C LEU A 167 -6.76 -5.59 7.70
N ILE A 168 -6.06 -6.32 6.83
CA ILE A 168 -4.81 -7.00 7.19
C ILE A 168 -3.56 -6.26 6.72
N GLY A 169 -3.63 -5.49 5.62
CA GLY A 169 -2.45 -4.84 5.05
C GLY A 169 -2.69 -3.50 4.37
N ASN A 170 -1.63 -2.69 4.26
CA ASN A 170 -1.56 -1.56 3.32
C ASN A 170 -0.14 -1.30 2.80
N THR A 171 0.01 -0.40 1.84
CA THR A 171 1.30 -0.07 1.18
C THR A 171 2.16 0.99 1.85
N VAL A 172 1.66 1.74 2.84
CA VAL A 172 2.39 2.91 3.38
C VAL A 172 2.88 2.69 4.80
N PHE A 173 2.14 1.93 5.62
CA PHE A 173 2.49 1.70 7.02
C PHE A 173 2.11 0.29 7.46
N ALA A 174 2.90 -0.33 8.33
CA ALA A 174 2.60 -1.66 8.89
C ALA A 174 1.26 -1.76 9.68
N LYS A 175 0.43 -0.71 9.72
CA LYS A 175 -0.84 -0.63 10.45
C LYS A 175 -1.94 0.01 9.58
N PRO A 176 -2.74 -0.79 8.83
CA PRO A 176 -3.84 -0.27 8.01
C PRO A 176 -4.91 0.47 8.84
N SER A 177 -5.09 0.05 10.11
CA SER A 177 -6.03 0.64 11.07
C SER A 177 -5.76 2.12 11.41
N LEU A 178 -4.59 2.65 11.05
CA LEU A 178 -4.28 4.08 11.18
C LEU A 178 -5.04 4.95 10.17
N TYR A 179 -5.53 4.36 9.08
CA TYR A 179 -6.14 5.09 7.96
C TYR A 179 -7.60 4.72 7.79
N LEU A 180 -7.89 3.42 7.82
CA LEU A 180 -9.21 2.86 7.57
C LEU A 180 -9.61 1.90 8.69
N THR A 181 -10.91 1.74 8.90
CA THR A 181 -11.49 0.67 9.71
C THR A 181 -12.54 -0.06 8.89
N ILE A 182 -12.72 -1.34 9.17
CA ILE A 182 -13.74 -2.18 8.53
C ILE A 182 -14.64 -2.79 9.60
N ASP A 183 -15.95 -2.75 9.36
CA ASP A 183 -16.91 -3.48 10.19
C ASP A 183 -16.79 -4.98 9.92
N SER A 184 -16.50 -5.75 10.97
CA SER A 184 -16.13 -7.17 10.84
C SER A 184 -17.26 -8.08 10.38
N LYS A 185 -18.51 -7.62 10.38
CA LYS A 185 -19.69 -8.42 9.98
C LYS A 185 -20.23 -8.00 8.61
N THR A 186 -20.19 -6.71 8.33
CA THR A 186 -20.80 -6.14 7.13
C THR A 186 -19.78 -5.88 6.04
N GLY A 187 -18.49 -5.72 6.36
CA GLY A 187 -17.46 -5.37 5.38
C GLY A 187 -17.49 -3.90 4.95
N SER A 188 -18.23 -3.03 5.66
CA SER A 188 -18.24 -1.57 5.40
C SER A 188 -16.94 -0.94 5.91
N ILE A 189 -16.35 -0.08 5.07
CA ILE A 189 -15.04 0.53 5.28
C ILE A 189 -15.23 2.04 5.47
N THR A 190 -14.62 2.58 6.52
CA THR A 190 -14.64 4.03 6.82
C THR A 190 -13.24 4.53 7.15
N ASN A 191 -12.99 5.83 6.99
CA ASN A 191 -11.72 6.43 7.38
C ASN A 191 -11.64 6.67 8.90
N THR A 192 -10.45 6.55 9.49
CA THR A 192 -10.24 6.79 10.93
C THR A 192 -9.78 8.21 11.24
N LYS A 193 -9.27 8.92 10.22
CA LYS A 193 -8.83 10.32 10.28
C LYS A 193 -8.93 10.98 8.91
N ALA A 194 -8.84 12.29 8.88
CA ALA A 194 -8.61 13.03 7.65
C ALA A 194 -7.30 12.58 7.01
N LEU A 195 -7.35 12.24 5.72
CA LEU A 195 -6.16 11.95 4.92
C LEU A 195 -5.77 13.24 4.21
N LEU A 196 -4.50 13.59 4.27
CA LEU A 196 -3.93 14.79 3.67
C LEU A 196 -2.95 14.35 2.58
N ARG A 197 -3.11 14.87 1.36
CA ARG A 197 -2.15 14.63 0.30
C ARG A 197 -0.90 15.47 0.51
N ASN A 198 -1.07 16.74 0.83
CA ASN A 198 0.04 17.68 0.97
C ASN A 198 0.82 17.52 2.28
N ALA A 199 2.13 17.75 2.24
CA ALA A 199 2.98 17.71 3.41
C ALA A 199 2.57 18.84 4.37
N ASP A 200 1.97 18.47 5.48
CA ASP A 200 1.91 19.36 6.62
C ASP A 200 3.25 19.34 7.38
N GLN A 201 3.32 20.19 8.41
CA GLN A 201 4.49 20.42 9.26
C GLN A 201 5.01 19.16 9.99
N PHE A 202 4.36 17.99 9.82
CA PHE A 202 4.65 16.75 10.53
C PHE A 202 5.29 15.65 9.66
N GLY A 203 5.68 15.96 8.42
CA GLY A 203 6.75 15.21 7.74
C GLY A 203 6.34 13.95 7.00
N GLY A 204 5.23 13.96 6.26
CA GLY A 204 4.97 12.98 5.21
C GLY A 204 3.78 13.35 4.32
N VAL A 205 3.99 13.35 3.00
CA VAL A 205 2.93 13.35 1.96
C VAL A 205 2.37 11.95 1.90
N LEU A 206 1.06 11.76 2.07
CA LEU A 206 0.46 10.50 1.66
C LEU A 206 0.46 10.45 0.13
N PRO A 207 0.87 9.33 -0.49
CA PRO A 207 0.69 9.16 -1.93
C PRO A 207 -0.78 9.37 -2.32
N ASP A 208 -1.01 9.87 -3.54
CA ASP A 208 -2.36 10.02 -4.12
C ASP A 208 -3.16 8.71 -4.10
N GLN A 209 -2.45 7.58 -4.05
CA GLN A 209 -3.01 6.24 -4.06
C GLN A 209 -2.42 5.41 -2.92
N LEU A 210 -3.31 4.87 -2.09
CA LEU A 210 -2.96 3.88 -1.07
C LEU A 210 -3.54 2.54 -1.53
N PHE A 211 -2.91 1.43 -1.16
CA PHE A 211 -3.47 0.11 -1.46
C PHE A 211 -3.68 -0.64 -0.16
N PHE A 212 -4.82 -1.32 -0.07
CA PHE A 212 -5.25 -2.03 1.12
C PHE A 212 -5.64 -3.46 0.77
N THR A 213 -5.45 -4.34 1.75
CA THR A 213 -5.87 -5.74 1.67
C THR A 213 -6.87 -6.04 2.78
N VAL A 214 -8.04 -6.56 2.38
CA VAL A 214 -9.07 -7.10 3.27
C VAL A 214 -9.04 -8.61 3.20
N ALA A 215 -8.93 -9.26 4.35
CA ALA A 215 -9.21 -10.67 4.50
C ALA A 215 -10.67 -10.87 4.88
N VAL A 216 -11.30 -11.88 4.31
CA VAL A 216 -12.54 -12.46 4.81
C VAL A 216 -12.28 -13.88 5.24
N TYR A 217 -12.66 -14.20 6.48
CA TYR A 217 -12.50 -15.52 7.06
C TYR A 217 -13.88 -16.18 7.20
N ASP A 218 -13.94 -17.48 6.88
CA ASP A 218 -15.05 -18.33 7.30
C ASP A 218 -14.89 -18.72 8.79
N TRP A 219 -15.79 -19.57 9.28
CA TRP A 219 -15.68 -20.20 10.60
C TRP A 219 -15.54 -21.73 10.47
N GLY A 220 -15.11 -22.20 9.31
CA GLY A 220 -14.83 -23.60 9.07
C GLY A 220 -13.60 -24.06 9.87
N VAL A 221 -13.41 -25.38 9.94
CA VAL A 221 -12.21 -25.97 10.53
C VAL A 221 -11.52 -26.84 9.48
N PRO A 222 -10.29 -26.48 9.05
CA PRO A 222 -9.57 -25.25 9.38
C PRO A 222 -10.26 -23.99 8.87
N GLN A 223 -9.92 -22.86 9.48
CA GLN A 223 -10.43 -21.57 9.01
C GLN A 223 -9.72 -21.22 7.71
N LEU A 224 -10.48 -21.07 6.63
CA LEU A 224 -9.94 -20.59 5.37
C LEU A 224 -10.25 -19.10 5.21
N ARG A 225 -9.50 -18.44 4.33
CA ARG A 225 -9.66 -17.02 4.07
C ARG A 225 -9.43 -16.69 2.61
N SER A 226 -10.12 -15.65 2.17
CA SER A 226 -9.87 -15.02 0.87
C SER A 226 -9.44 -13.57 1.05
N LEU A 227 -8.70 -13.08 0.06
CA LEU A 227 -8.15 -11.73 0.06
C LEU A 227 -8.77 -10.88 -1.05
N CYS A 228 -9.20 -9.68 -0.66
CA CYS A 228 -9.61 -8.61 -1.55
C CYS A 228 -8.60 -7.48 -1.45
N ASN A 229 -8.07 -7.05 -2.60
CA ASN A 229 -7.15 -5.92 -2.65
C ASN A 229 -7.82 -4.80 -3.41
N PHE A 230 -7.71 -3.59 -2.87
CA PHE A 230 -8.26 -2.41 -3.50
C PHE A 230 -7.30 -1.23 -3.39
N ARG A 231 -7.37 -0.35 -4.38
CA ARG A 231 -6.70 0.94 -4.39
C ARG A 231 -7.65 1.99 -3.80
N LEU A 232 -7.21 2.71 -2.79
CA LEU A 232 -7.85 3.91 -2.29
C LEU A 232 -7.24 5.12 -3.01
N GLU A 233 -8.02 5.78 -3.84
CA GLU A 233 -7.66 7.04 -4.50
C GLU A 233 -8.07 8.20 -3.61
N ILE A 234 -7.10 9.01 -3.18
CA ILE A 234 -7.36 10.21 -2.39
C ILE A 234 -7.67 11.35 -3.35
N GLU A 235 -8.95 11.73 -3.43
CA GLU A 235 -9.39 12.82 -4.30
C GLU A 235 -8.93 14.15 -3.73
N ASP A 236 -8.31 14.95 -4.60
CA ASP A 236 -7.89 16.31 -4.32
C ASP A 236 -9.10 17.21 -4.08
N ILE A 237 -8.99 18.12 -3.11
CA ILE A 237 -9.93 19.24 -2.99
C ILE A 237 -9.14 20.54 -3.07
N ASN A 238 -9.76 21.58 -3.63
CA ASN A 238 -9.11 22.87 -3.77
C ASN A 238 -8.97 23.59 -2.41
N ASN A 239 -7.91 23.30 -1.64
CA ASN A 239 -7.68 23.83 -0.29
C ASN A 239 -6.38 24.67 -0.17
N TYR A 240 -5.58 24.77 -1.24
CA TYR A 240 -4.42 25.66 -1.34
C TYR A 240 -4.63 26.74 -2.43
N PRO A 241 -4.92 28.01 -2.08
CA PRO A 241 -4.93 29.06 -3.10
C PRO A 241 -3.52 29.31 -3.66
N PRO A 242 -3.41 29.80 -4.91
CA PRO A 242 -2.14 30.22 -5.50
C PRO A 242 -1.44 31.28 -4.63
N GLN A 243 -0.16 31.05 -4.34
CA GLN A 243 0.68 31.96 -3.55
C GLN A 243 1.81 32.53 -4.39
N PHE A 244 2.03 33.85 -4.29
CA PHE A 244 3.14 34.55 -4.91
C PHE A 244 4.37 34.50 -4.01
N ASP A 245 5.48 34.03 -4.57
CA ASP A 245 6.80 34.20 -3.96
C ASP A 245 7.75 34.85 -4.99
N PRO A 246 8.12 36.13 -4.80
CA PRO A 246 7.79 37.05 -3.72
C PRO A 246 6.44 37.74 -3.92
N GLU A 247 5.93 38.38 -2.87
CA GLU A 247 4.67 39.14 -2.88
C GLU A 247 4.75 40.49 -3.63
N SER A 248 5.96 40.92 -4.04
CA SER A 248 6.16 42.19 -4.75
C SER A 248 7.17 42.07 -5.88
N TYR A 249 6.86 42.73 -7.00
CA TYR A 249 7.63 42.70 -8.23
C TYR A 249 7.91 44.13 -8.69
N THR A 250 9.15 44.39 -9.08
CA THR A 250 9.56 45.67 -9.67
C THR A 250 10.22 45.42 -11.01
N ALA A 251 9.81 46.17 -12.04
CA ALA A 251 10.43 46.14 -13.35
C ALA A 251 10.85 47.55 -13.78
N PHE A 252 12.01 47.64 -14.42
CA PHE A 252 12.54 48.89 -14.96
C PHE A 252 12.46 48.86 -16.48
N VAL A 253 11.86 49.89 -17.08
CA VAL A 253 11.58 49.94 -18.53
C VAL A 253 11.92 51.30 -19.13
N GLN A 254 12.17 51.34 -20.44
CA GLN A 254 12.51 52.59 -21.10
C GLN A 254 11.31 53.55 -21.17
N ARG A 255 11.47 54.78 -20.64
CA ARG A 255 10.47 55.84 -20.70
C ARG A 255 10.33 56.37 -22.12
N ASN A 256 9.10 56.70 -22.53
CA ASN A 256 8.74 57.16 -23.87
C ASN A 256 9.09 56.18 -24.99
N HIS A 257 9.40 54.93 -24.65
CA HIS A 257 9.55 53.86 -25.62
C HIS A 257 8.18 53.40 -26.10
N ASP A 258 8.03 53.20 -27.41
CA ASP A 258 6.81 52.68 -28.01
C ASP A 258 6.85 51.15 -28.04
N PHE A 259 6.27 50.54 -27.01
CA PHE A 259 6.21 49.08 -26.89
C PHE A 259 5.21 48.43 -27.84
N SER A 260 4.35 49.21 -28.53
CA SER A 260 3.39 48.66 -29.50
C SER A 260 4.07 47.99 -30.70
N GLN A 261 5.33 48.35 -30.97
CA GLN A 261 6.17 47.76 -32.01
C GLN A 261 6.78 46.41 -31.60
N TYR A 262 6.69 46.05 -30.33
CA TYR A 262 7.24 44.82 -29.76
C TYR A 262 6.17 44.02 -28.98
N PRO A 263 5.05 43.63 -29.62
CA PRO A 263 3.89 43.06 -28.94
C PRO A 263 4.16 41.70 -28.28
N SER A 264 5.27 41.04 -28.62
CA SER A 264 5.71 39.78 -28.00
C SER A 264 6.67 39.98 -26.83
N SER A 265 7.14 41.21 -26.56
CA SER A 265 8.13 41.48 -25.51
C SER A 265 7.45 41.66 -24.15
N SER A 266 7.62 40.67 -23.29
CA SER A 266 7.25 40.76 -21.87
C SER A 266 8.25 41.62 -21.12
N ILE A 267 7.76 42.50 -20.23
CA ILE A 267 8.60 43.33 -19.36
C ILE A 267 8.78 42.75 -17.96
N LEU A 268 7.92 41.80 -17.58
CA LEU A 268 7.93 41.16 -16.27
C LEU A 268 7.17 39.83 -16.34
N HIS A 269 7.66 38.81 -15.63
CA HIS A 269 6.98 37.53 -15.48
C HIS A 269 6.73 37.32 -13.99
N ILE A 270 5.46 37.33 -13.58
CA ILE A 270 5.04 37.06 -12.19
C ILE A 270 4.64 35.60 -12.05
N VAL A 271 4.87 35.01 -10.87
CA VAL A 271 4.56 33.59 -10.64
C VAL A 271 3.83 33.43 -9.34
N ALA A 272 2.72 32.73 -9.39
CA ALA A 272 2.08 32.14 -8.25
C ALA A 272 2.11 30.61 -8.38
N VAL A 273 2.21 29.95 -7.24
CA VAL A 273 2.22 28.49 -7.12
C VAL A 273 0.99 28.06 -6.35
N ASP A 274 0.22 27.18 -6.96
CA ASP A 274 -0.87 26.45 -6.31
C ASP A 274 -0.34 25.06 -5.91
N LEU A 275 -0.60 24.65 -4.67
CA LEU A 275 -0.06 23.41 -4.09
C LEU A 275 -1.06 22.25 -4.15
N ASP A 276 -2.24 22.45 -4.72
CA ASP A 276 -3.19 21.37 -5.00
C ASP A 276 -2.66 20.46 -6.14
N GLN A 277 -3.40 19.39 -6.47
CA GLN A 277 -2.93 18.38 -7.41
C GLN A 277 -2.59 18.98 -8.79
N GLN A 278 -1.30 18.95 -9.15
CA GLN A 278 -0.83 19.48 -10.42
C GLN A 278 -1.48 18.77 -11.61
N GLY A 279 -1.80 19.53 -12.65
CA GLY A 279 -2.47 19.01 -13.85
C GLY A 279 -3.99 18.86 -13.72
N THR A 280 -4.57 19.20 -12.56
CA THR A 280 -6.02 19.30 -12.34
C THR A 280 -6.48 20.76 -12.34
N GLN A 281 -7.80 20.97 -12.32
CA GLN A 281 -8.39 22.31 -12.18
C GLN A 281 -8.12 22.92 -10.79
N ASN A 282 -7.85 22.11 -9.77
CA ASN A 282 -7.59 22.59 -8.41
C ASN A 282 -6.19 23.22 -8.27
N ALA A 283 -5.27 22.98 -9.20
CA ALA A 283 -3.97 23.66 -9.25
C ALA A 283 -3.88 24.71 -10.39
N GLU A 284 -4.99 25.04 -11.05
CA GLU A 284 -4.99 25.99 -12.15
C GLU A 284 -4.82 27.43 -11.65
N VAL A 285 -3.82 28.13 -12.18
CA VAL A 285 -3.53 29.52 -11.84
C VAL A 285 -3.92 30.44 -12.99
N ILE A 286 -4.83 31.37 -12.72
CA ILE A 286 -5.26 32.43 -13.63
C ILE A 286 -4.85 33.78 -13.06
N TYR A 287 -4.02 34.51 -13.81
CA TYR A 287 -3.56 35.84 -13.42
C TYR A 287 -4.47 36.94 -13.91
N GLU A 288 -4.83 37.88 -13.04
CA GLU A 288 -5.62 39.06 -13.40
C GLU A 288 -5.21 40.31 -12.62
N PHE A 289 -5.32 41.46 -13.27
CA PHE A 289 -5.08 42.74 -12.63
C PHE A 289 -6.11 43.05 -11.55
N ASN A 290 -5.65 43.68 -10.48
CA ASN A 290 -6.46 44.14 -9.36
C ASN A 290 -6.01 45.56 -8.94
N PRO A 291 -6.78 46.61 -9.26
CA PRO A 291 -8.07 46.59 -9.95
C PRO A 291 -7.96 46.16 -11.43
N PRO A 292 -9.08 45.73 -12.07
CA PRO A 292 -9.09 45.33 -13.47
C PRO A 292 -8.63 46.44 -14.43
N ASP A 293 -8.03 46.04 -15.55
CA ASP A 293 -7.70 46.88 -16.72
C ASP A 293 -6.78 48.10 -16.47
N PRO A 294 -5.51 47.90 -16.10
CA PRO A 294 -4.50 48.94 -16.22
C PRO A 294 -4.31 49.28 -17.72
N ILE A 295 -4.81 50.45 -18.14
CA ILE A 295 -4.97 50.90 -19.54
C ILE A 295 -3.76 50.64 -20.46
N LEU A 296 -2.53 50.67 -19.93
CA LEU A 296 -1.27 50.56 -20.69
C LEU A 296 -0.58 49.19 -20.58
N PHE A 297 -1.20 48.23 -19.90
CA PHE A 297 -0.61 46.93 -19.62
C PHE A 297 -1.58 45.81 -19.98
N SER A 298 -1.03 44.69 -20.42
CA SER A 298 -1.75 43.44 -20.61
C SER A 298 -1.03 42.35 -19.86
N ILE A 299 -1.78 41.39 -19.32
CA ILE A 299 -1.23 40.20 -18.67
C ILE A 299 -1.73 38.97 -19.42
N ASP A 300 -0.80 38.08 -19.73
CA ASP A 300 -1.15 36.74 -20.16
C ASP A 300 -1.72 35.98 -18.95
N LYS A 301 -3.01 35.62 -19.03
CA LYS A 301 -3.73 35.01 -17.93
C LYS A 301 -3.20 33.65 -17.53
N ALA A 302 -2.52 32.93 -18.43
CA ALA A 302 -2.00 31.59 -18.19
C ALA A 302 -0.53 31.61 -17.74
N THR A 303 0.28 32.52 -18.30
CA THR A 303 1.72 32.56 -18.02
C THR A 303 2.12 33.60 -16.98
N GLY A 304 1.28 34.62 -16.71
CA GLY A 304 1.67 35.72 -15.83
C GLY A 304 2.66 36.69 -16.48
N GLU A 305 2.85 36.63 -17.80
CA GLU A 305 3.68 37.60 -18.52
C GLU A 305 2.96 38.95 -18.68
N ILE A 306 3.58 40.02 -18.19
CA ILE A 306 3.07 41.37 -18.28
C ILE A 306 3.75 42.09 -19.46
N LYS A 307 2.93 42.62 -20.36
CA LYS A 307 3.35 43.34 -21.57
C LYS A 307 2.81 44.77 -21.54
N VAL A 308 3.53 45.67 -22.19
CA VAL A 308 3.12 47.08 -22.35
C VAL A 308 2.45 47.26 -23.71
N THR A 309 1.27 47.87 -23.73
CA THR A 309 0.45 48.01 -24.96
C THR A 309 0.54 49.39 -25.60
N GLY A 310 1.33 50.31 -25.02
CA GLY A 310 1.49 51.67 -25.54
C GLY A 310 2.77 52.34 -25.04
N THR A 311 2.73 53.67 -24.93
CA THR A 311 3.88 54.47 -24.47
C THR A 311 3.75 54.79 -22.99
N LEU A 312 4.78 54.46 -22.21
CA LEU A 312 4.85 54.80 -20.79
C LEU A 312 5.50 56.17 -20.60
N VAL A 313 4.71 57.13 -20.10
CA VAL A 313 5.10 58.54 -19.92
C VAL A 313 5.31 58.93 -18.46
N ASN A 314 4.64 58.25 -17.52
CA ASN A 314 4.78 58.51 -16.10
C ASN A 314 6.05 57.84 -15.56
N GLU A 315 6.60 58.39 -14.47
CA GLU A 315 7.78 57.84 -13.80
C GLU A 315 7.54 56.46 -13.21
N THR A 316 6.35 56.22 -12.65
CA THR A 316 6.00 54.97 -11.98
C THR A 316 4.55 54.58 -12.27
N TYR A 317 4.31 53.27 -12.40
CA TYR A 317 2.99 52.65 -12.44
C TYR A 317 2.93 51.56 -11.38
N THR A 318 1.87 51.55 -10.56
CA THR A 318 1.68 50.52 -9.53
C THR A 318 0.28 49.95 -9.64
N PHE A 319 0.18 48.62 -9.62
CA PHE A 319 -1.08 47.89 -9.65
C PHE A 319 -0.93 46.55 -8.93
N GLY A 320 -2.03 45.99 -8.45
CA GLY A 320 -2.06 44.64 -7.92
C GLY A 320 -2.27 43.62 -9.03
N VAL A 321 -1.77 42.40 -8.82
CA VAL A 321 -2.14 41.23 -9.62
C VAL A 321 -2.59 40.13 -8.68
N THR A 322 -3.78 39.61 -8.92
CA THR A 322 -4.34 38.47 -8.21
C THR A 322 -4.06 37.22 -9.04
N ALA A 323 -3.59 36.17 -8.37
CA ALA A 323 -3.61 34.82 -8.91
C ALA A 323 -4.83 34.12 -8.31
N ARG A 324 -5.71 33.58 -9.17
CA ARG A 324 -6.89 32.85 -8.73
C ARG A 324 -6.93 31.47 -9.35
N ASN A 325 -7.61 30.58 -8.66
CA ASN A 325 -8.08 29.33 -9.21
C ASN A 325 -9.57 29.50 -9.60
N PRO A 326 -10.01 29.01 -10.78
CA PRO A 326 -11.41 29.11 -11.21
C PRO A 326 -12.38 28.31 -10.32
N VAL A 327 -11.89 27.30 -9.60
CA VAL A 327 -12.62 26.49 -8.63
C VAL A 327 -12.68 27.22 -7.28
N PRO A 328 -13.82 27.19 -6.56
CA PRO A 328 -13.91 27.74 -5.21
C PRO A 328 -13.06 26.94 -4.19
N LEU A 329 -12.40 27.67 -3.29
CA LEU A 329 -11.70 27.07 -2.16
C LEU A 329 -12.68 26.32 -1.25
N THR A 330 -12.32 25.10 -0.86
CA THR A 330 -13.13 24.20 -0.03
C THR A 330 -12.27 23.68 1.13
N GLY A 331 -12.87 23.53 2.32
CA GLY A 331 -12.18 22.94 3.47
C GLY A 331 -11.02 23.76 4.04
N THR A 332 -10.90 25.05 3.69
CA THR A 332 -9.77 25.91 4.09
C THR A 332 -10.22 27.32 4.50
N THR A 333 -9.42 27.98 5.34
CA THR A 333 -9.58 29.40 5.72
C THR A 333 -8.63 30.33 4.95
N ARG A 334 -7.80 29.77 4.05
CA ARG A 334 -6.86 30.52 3.23
C ARG A 334 -7.60 31.41 2.24
N THR A 335 -6.94 32.47 1.81
CA THR A 335 -7.49 33.47 0.88
C THR A 335 -6.52 33.71 -0.27
N TRP A 336 -7.06 34.14 -1.42
CA TRP A 336 -6.27 34.60 -2.56
C TRP A 336 -5.29 35.71 -2.15
N GLN A 337 -4.06 35.61 -2.63
CA GLN A 337 -3.04 36.63 -2.44
C GLN A 337 -3.04 37.63 -3.61
N VAL A 338 -2.65 38.86 -3.34
CA VAL A 338 -2.44 39.90 -4.36
C VAL A 338 -0.98 40.32 -4.33
N ALA A 339 -0.27 40.10 -5.43
CA ALA A 339 1.08 40.62 -5.59
C ALA A 339 1.04 42.11 -5.99
N THR A 340 1.96 42.89 -5.45
CA THR A 340 2.12 44.30 -5.87
C THR A 340 3.13 44.37 -7.01
N VAL A 341 2.74 44.94 -8.14
CA VAL A 341 3.63 45.17 -9.29
C VAL A 341 3.93 46.66 -9.43
N THR A 342 5.20 47.01 -9.51
CA THR A 342 5.69 48.37 -9.71
C THR A 342 6.54 48.45 -10.98
N ILE A 343 6.12 49.27 -11.93
CA ILE A 343 6.86 49.54 -13.17
C ILE A 343 7.48 50.92 -13.06
N VAL A 344 8.81 50.99 -13.06
CA VAL A 344 9.58 52.23 -13.03
C VAL A 344 10.10 52.54 -14.43
N THR A 345 9.83 53.75 -14.93
CA THR A 345 10.29 54.16 -16.26
C THR A 345 11.53 55.05 -16.18
N ASN A 346 12.51 54.79 -17.03
CA ASN A 346 13.72 55.60 -17.12
C ASN A 346 14.18 55.81 -18.56
N SER A 347 14.77 56.97 -18.86
CA SER A 347 15.34 57.26 -20.18
C SER A 347 16.85 57.00 -20.24
N GLU A 348 17.51 56.83 -19.09
CA GLU A 348 18.94 56.57 -19.01
C GLU A 348 19.23 55.06 -19.19
N PRO A 349 20.01 54.65 -20.21
CA PRO A 349 20.32 53.23 -20.45
C PRO A 349 20.98 52.52 -19.26
N SER A 350 21.75 53.26 -18.46
CA SER A 350 22.42 52.76 -17.25
C SER A 350 21.46 52.36 -16.13
N LEU A 351 20.17 52.70 -16.26
CA LEU A 351 19.11 52.47 -15.28
C LEU A 351 18.05 51.50 -15.80
N LEU A 352 18.37 50.82 -16.91
CA LEU A 352 17.57 49.74 -17.48
C LEU A 352 18.19 48.40 -17.11
N PRO A 353 17.37 47.36 -16.92
CA PRO A 353 17.84 46.09 -16.42
C PRO A 353 18.62 45.32 -17.50
N PRO A 354 19.49 44.37 -17.11
CA PRO A 354 20.29 43.61 -18.06
C PRO A 354 19.42 42.79 -19.02
N VAL A 355 19.79 42.74 -20.31
CA VAL A 355 19.08 41.95 -21.32
C VAL A 355 19.50 40.49 -21.21
N LEU A 356 18.54 39.60 -20.94
CA LEU A 356 18.76 38.15 -20.82
C LEU A 356 18.68 37.46 -22.19
N LYS A 357 19.60 36.54 -22.43
CA LYS A 357 19.59 35.59 -23.54
C LYS A 357 19.65 34.17 -23.00
N PHE A 358 18.75 33.33 -23.50
CA PHE A 358 18.59 31.94 -23.09
C PHE A 358 19.03 30.99 -24.20
N GLU A 359 19.76 29.95 -23.82
CA GLU A 359 20.12 28.80 -24.65
C GLU A 359 19.60 27.56 -23.91
N LEU A 360 18.43 27.08 -24.33
CA LEU A 360 17.78 25.93 -23.72
C LEU A 360 18.46 24.64 -24.15
N ALA A 361 18.89 23.84 -23.18
CA ALA A 361 19.50 22.53 -23.43
C ALA A 361 18.46 21.41 -23.32
N ALA A 362 17.54 21.51 -22.36
CA ALA A 362 16.47 20.54 -22.17
C ALA A 362 15.21 21.16 -21.54
N GLU A 363 14.04 20.79 -22.05
CA GLU A 363 12.73 21.11 -21.44
C GLU A 363 12.26 20.02 -20.48
N LYS A 364 12.81 18.80 -20.62
CA LYS A 364 12.48 17.61 -19.85
C LYS A 364 13.74 16.86 -19.43
N PHE A 365 13.70 16.22 -18.27
CA PHE A 365 14.79 15.38 -17.78
C PHE A 365 14.26 14.30 -16.82
N MET A 366 14.97 13.18 -16.68
CA MET A 366 14.57 12.09 -15.80
C MET A 366 14.90 12.39 -14.33
N GLU A 367 14.11 11.91 -13.38
CA GLU A 367 14.24 12.26 -11.96
C GLU A 367 15.58 11.87 -11.30
N ASN A 368 16.20 10.80 -11.75
CA ASN A 368 17.51 10.36 -11.27
C ASN A 368 18.69 11.00 -12.02
N SER A 369 18.42 11.85 -13.01
CA SER A 369 19.45 12.52 -13.80
C SER A 369 20.08 13.64 -12.99
N SER A 370 21.29 13.42 -12.47
CA SER A 370 22.08 14.47 -11.83
C SER A 370 23.07 15.10 -12.81
N ASN A 371 23.36 16.39 -12.61
CA ASN A 371 24.33 17.17 -13.37
C ASN A 371 24.03 17.30 -14.88
N MET A 372 22.76 17.19 -15.28
CA MET A 372 22.33 17.44 -16.66
C MET A 372 22.12 18.93 -16.87
N ALA A 373 22.77 19.52 -17.88
CA ALA A 373 22.57 20.93 -18.22
C ALA A 373 21.16 21.14 -18.77
N LEU A 374 20.39 22.04 -18.16
CA LEU A 374 19.00 22.32 -18.51
C LEU A 374 18.87 23.61 -19.32
N ILE A 375 19.50 24.68 -18.85
CA ILE A 375 19.47 25.97 -19.52
C ILE A 375 20.75 26.75 -19.25
N ARG A 376 21.24 27.42 -20.29
CA ARG A 376 22.34 28.38 -20.20
C ARG A 376 21.79 29.79 -20.38
N VAL A 377 22.17 30.67 -19.48
CA VAL A 377 21.68 32.05 -19.40
C VAL A 377 22.87 32.99 -19.44
N SER A 378 22.85 33.88 -20.41
CA SER A 378 23.78 35.01 -20.48
C SER A 378 22.98 36.29 -20.33
N ALA A 379 23.58 37.29 -19.69
CA ALA A 379 23.04 38.64 -19.67
C ALA A 379 23.99 39.58 -20.41
N THR A 380 23.46 40.69 -20.89
CA THR A 380 24.25 41.77 -21.48
C THR A 380 23.69 43.12 -21.04
N PRO A 381 24.52 44.17 -20.90
CA PRO A 381 24.02 45.51 -20.63
C PRO A 381 23.10 45.98 -21.75
N TRP A 382 22.17 46.87 -21.40
CA TRP A 382 21.36 47.55 -22.40
C TRP A 382 22.24 48.31 -23.42
N PRO A 383 21.87 48.40 -24.72
CA PRO A 383 22.62 49.19 -25.69
C PRO A 383 22.91 50.62 -25.20
N GLY A 384 24.20 50.99 -25.14
CA GLY A 384 24.65 52.28 -24.64
C GLY A 384 24.88 52.38 -23.13
N ALA A 385 24.64 51.31 -22.36
CA ALA A 385 24.95 51.22 -20.95
C ALA A 385 26.36 50.66 -20.70
N SER A 386 27.00 51.10 -19.60
CA SER A 386 28.33 50.65 -19.17
C SER A 386 28.33 50.28 -17.68
N TYR A 387 27.65 49.19 -17.32
CA TYR A 387 27.60 48.65 -15.96
C TYR A 387 27.92 47.16 -15.93
N GLU A 388 28.29 46.64 -14.75
CA GLU A 388 28.43 45.20 -14.49
C GLU A 388 27.09 44.60 -14.03
N TYR A 389 26.97 43.28 -14.07
CA TYR A 389 25.76 42.58 -13.65
C TYR A 389 26.11 41.24 -13.00
N SER A 390 25.22 40.74 -12.14
CA SER A 390 25.31 39.42 -11.52
C SER A 390 24.06 38.62 -11.78
N ILE A 391 24.20 37.29 -11.87
CA ILE A 391 23.08 36.36 -12.03
C ILE A 391 22.89 35.64 -10.69
N THR A 392 21.68 35.68 -10.15
CA THR A 392 21.29 35.00 -8.91
C THR A 392 20.06 34.13 -9.15
N HIS A 393 20.02 32.99 -8.47
CA HIS A 393 18.85 32.10 -8.48
C HIS A 393 17.96 32.46 -7.28
N VAL A 394 16.64 32.59 -7.48
CA VAL A 394 15.68 32.79 -6.40
C VAL A 394 14.91 31.48 -6.16
N PRO A 395 14.84 30.99 -4.90
CA PRO A 395 14.00 29.88 -4.48
C PRO A 395 12.57 29.98 -4.99
N GLY A 396 12.02 28.87 -5.48
CA GLY A 396 10.60 28.73 -5.83
C GLY A 396 10.21 27.26 -6.00
N ALA A 397 11.18 26.40 -6.33
CA ALA A 397 11.06 24.94 -6.24
C ALA A 397 10.92 24.42 -4.80
N PHE A 398 11.32 25.21 -3.79
CA PHE A 398 11.45 24.73 -2.40
C PHE A 398 10.09 24.43 -1.75
N GLU A 399 9.08 25.30 -1.96
CA GLU A 399 7.75 25.11 -1.36
C GLU A 399 6.88 24.13 -2.14
N GLN A 400 7.08 24.01 -3.47
CA GLN A 400 6.38 23.04 -4.32
C GLN A 400 6.58 21.59 -3.89
N THR A 401 7.73 21.30 -3.27
CA THR A 401 8.06 19.97 -2.77
C THR A 401 7.71 19.78 -1.30
N GLY A 402 7.04 20.71 -0.62
CA GLY A 402 6.62 20.59 0.79
C GLY A 402 7.69 20.10 1.78
N TRP A 403 8.98 20.24 1.47
CA TRP A 403 10.09 19.96 2.37
C TRP A 403 10.55 21.28 2.97
N VAL A 404 10.20 21.54 4.23
CA VAL A 404 10.59 22.78 4.93
C VAL A 404 12.13 22.92 5.08
N ASN A 405 12.93 21.92 4.71
CA ASN A 405 14.40 21.92 4.88
C ASN A 405 15.20 21.18 3.79
N SER A 406 14.65 20.93 2.59
CA SER A 406 15.43 20.29 1.51
C SER A 406 16.12 21.35 0.64
N PRO A 407 17.45 21.27 0.40
CA PRO A 407 18.12 22.15 -0.56
C PRO A 407 17.48 22.01 -1.96
N PRO A 408 17.59 23.04 -2.83
CA PRO A 408 16.92 23.00 -4.12
C PRO A 408 17.48 21.82 -4.92
N PRO A 409 16.63 21.07 -5.64
CA PRO A 409 17.11 19.94 -6.43
C PRO A 409 17.85 20.40 -7.68
N PHE A 410 18.09 21.70 -7.87
CA PHE A 410 18.88 22.26 -8.96
C PHE A 410 20.23 22.76 -8.44
N THR A 411 21.26 22.63 -9.28
CA THR A 411 22.57 23.22 -9.03
C THR A 411 22.88 24.25 -10.12
N THR A 412 23.77 25.20 -9.82
CA THR A 412 24.13 26.25 -10.77
C THR A 412 25.64 26.40 -10.83
N GLU A 413 26.14 26.70 -12.02
CA GLU A 413 27.52 27.09 -12.25
C GLU A 413 27.52 28.46 -12.93
N ILE A 414 28.31 29.39 -12.40
CA ILE A 414 28.48 30.72 -12.99
C ILE A 414 29.92 30.83 -13.48
N ILE A 415 30.07 31.02 -14.78
CA ILE A 415 31.37 31.19 -15.43
C ILE A 415 31.49 32.63 -15.93
N TYR A 416 32.59 33.29 -15.60
CA TYR A 416 32.94 34.60 -16.11
C TYR A 416 33.87 34.45 -17.31
N SER A 417 33.49 35.00 -18.45
CA SER A 417 34.38 35.10 -19.60
C SER A 417 35.54 36.06 -19.33
N THR A 418 36.53 36.10 -20.25
CA THR A 418 37.69 37.00 -20.16
C THR A 418 37.32 38.48 -20.10
N ASP A 419 36.11 38.85 -20.55
CA ASP A 419 35.52 40.19 -20.47
C ASP A 419 34.54 40.36 -19.31
N ASN A 420 34.63 39.51 -18.28
CA ASN A 420 33.86 39.54 -17.04
C ASN A 420 32.33 39.43 -17.23
N ARG A 421 31.88 38.77 -18.30
CA ARG A 421 30.45 38.51 -18.54
C ARG A 421 30.03 37.20 -17.87
N PRO A 422 29.23 37.21 -16.80
CA PRO A 422 28.75 35.97 -16.22
C PRO A 422 27.78 35.27 -17.16
N THR A 423 27.97 33.97 -17.26
CA THR A 423 27.03 33.03 -17.85
C THR A 423 26.66 32.02 -16.79
N LEU A 424 25.38 31.84 -16.53
CA LEU A 424 24.85 30.83 -15.62
C LEU A 424 24.44 29.60 -16.42
N THR A 425 24.88 28.42 -16.00
CA THR A 425 24.30 27.15 -16.44
C THR A 425 23.54 26.54 -15.26
N LEU A 426 22.26 26.24 -15.46
CA LEU A 426 21.43 25.50 -14.51
C LEU A 426 21.55 24.02 -14.84
N TYR A 427 21.86 23.22 -13.82
CA TYR A 427 21.92 21.77 -13.92
C TYR A 427 20.87 21.12 -13.02
N SER A 428 20.41 19.94 -13.42
CA SER A 428 19.70 19.05 -12.50
C SER A 428 20.64 18.64 -11.35
N GLY A 429 20.11 18.56 -10.13
CA GLY A 429 20.79 18.11 -8.93
C GLY A 429 20.29 16.74 -8.49
N SER A 430 19.80 16.63 -7.25
CA SER A 430 19.29 15.39 -6.65
C SER A 430 17.96 15.65 -5.94
N ASN A 431 17.26 14.60 -5.50
CA ASN A 431 15.98 14.68 -4.77
C ASN A 431 14.78 15.12 -5.63
N PHE A 432 14.83 14.90 -6.94
CA PHE A 432 13.62 14.88 -7.73
C PHE A 432 12.86 13.58 -7.43
N LEU A 433 11.56 13.69 -7.23
CA LEU A 433 10.66 12.57 -6.97
C LEU A 433 9.43 12.79 -7.85
N TYR A 434 9.37 12.08 -8.97
CA TYR A 434 8.30 12.17 -9.96
C TYR A 434 6.95 11.83 -9.35
N GLN A 435 6.93 10.89 -8.41
CA GLN A 435 5.73 10.48 -7.67
C GLN A 435 5.11 11.62 -6.85
N ARG A 436 5.87 12.71 -6.62
CA ARG A 436 5.41 13.87 -5.87
C ARG A 436 5.17 15.09 -6.75
N LEU A 437 6.12 15.39 -7.63
CA LEU A 437 6.05 16.58 -8.48
C LEU A 437 6.75 16.32 -9.80
N ASN A 438 5.99 16.38 -10.90
CA ASN A 438 6.50 16.15 -12.24
C ASN A 438 6.84 17.45 -13.00
N LYS A 439 6.72 18.61 -12.36
CA LYS A 439 6.92 19.92 -12.97
C LYS A 439 7.57 20.88 -11.98
N TYR A 440 8.71 21.45 -12.36
CA TYR A 440 9.45 22.38 -11.52
C TYR A 440 9.55 23.75 -12.17
N THR A 441 9.32 24.80 -11.38
CA THR A 441 9.45 26.19 -11.85
C THR A 441 10.59 26.90 -11.14
N VAL A 442 11.47 27.51 -11.93
CA VAL A 442 12.72 28.17 -11.49
C VAL A 442 12.71 29.63 -11.92
N ARG A 443 13.01 30.52 -10.98
CA ARG A 443 13.22 31.94 -11.27
C ARG A 443 14.71 32.26 -11.36
N ILE A 444 15.09 32.83 -12.50
CA ILE A 444 16.43 33.32 -12.79
C ILE A 444 16.37 34.84 -12.72
N ARG A 445 17.13 35.42 -11.79
CA ARG A 445 17.23 36.86 -11.57
C ARG A 445 18.61 37.35 -11.99
N THR A 446 18.69 38.51 -12.61
CA THR A 446 19.96 39.15 -12.95
C THR A 446 19.89 40.62 -12.65
N CYS A 447 20.83 41.12 -11.86
CA CYS A 447 20.80 42.50 -11.37
C CYS A 447 22.03 43.27 -11.80
N GLN A 448 21.87 44.57 -12.03
CA GLN A 448 22.96 45.51 -12.19
C GLN A 448 23.83 45.58 -10.93
N GLN A 449 25.14 45.78 -11.10
CA GLN A 449 26.10 45.99 -10.02
C GLN A 449 27.00 47.22 -10.25
N PRO A 450 27.41 47.92 -9.18
CA PRO A 450 26.89 47.79 -7.81
C PRO A 450 25.42 48.25 -7.72
N THR A 451 24.72 47.83 -6.67
CA THR A 451 23.34 48.26 -6.38
C THR A 451 23.21 49.79 -6.48
N HIS A 452 22.16 50.26 -7.16
CA HIS A 452 21.98 51.69 -7.35
C HIS A 452 21.61 52.38 -6.02
N PRO A 453 22.27 53.49 -5.64
CA PRO A 453 22.08 54.11 -4.33
C PRO A 453 20.66 54.64 -4.06
N VAL A 454 19.91 54.95 -5.12
CA VAL A 454 18.54 55.50 -5.03
C VAL A 454 17.46 54.47 -5.35
N TRP A 455 17.71 53.56 -6.29
CA TRP A 455 16.69 52.67 -6.85
C TRP A 455 16.86 51.22 -6.40
N GLY A 456 17.91 50.91 -5.65
CA GLY A 456 18.22 49.54 -5.24
C GLY A 456 18.67 48.69 -6.41
N ASP A 457 18.31 47.41 -6.36
CA ASP A 457 18.71 46.43 -7.37
C ASP A 457 17.81 46.58 -8.62
N ILE A 458 18.44 46.91 -9.75
CA ILE A 458 17.78 46.98 -11.06
C ILE A 458 17.97 45.62 -11.73
N CYS A 459 16.91 44.80 -11.71
CA CYS A 459 17.00 43.41 -12.13
C CYS A 459 16.08 43.06 -13.30
N SER A 460 16.51 42.10 -14.11
CA SER A 460 15.68 41.32 -15.01
C SER A 460 15.35 39.98 -14.35
N ASP A 461 14.09 39.61 -14.39
CA ASP A 461 13.60 38.33 -13.91
C ASP A 461 13.05 37.50 -15.07
N SER A 462 13.36 36.22 -15.07
CA SER A 462 12.78 35.25 -16.00
C SER A 462 12.46 33.96 -15.29
N VAL A 463 11.36 33.34 -15.70
CA VAL A 463 10.86 32.12 -15.10
C VAL A 463 10.92 31.02 -16.14
N LYS A 464 11.43 29.86 -15.74
CA LYS A 464 11.54 28.67 -16.58
C LYS A 464 10.94 27.48 -15.86
N THR A 465 10.20 26.70 -16.64
CA THR A 465 9.56 25.48 -16.16
C THR A 465 10.22 24.29 -16.85
N PHE A 466 10.49 23.25 -16.08
CA PHE A 466 11.02 21.99 -16.56
C PHE A 466 10.09 20.85 -16.17
N GLN A 467 9.89 19.91 -17.09
CA GLN A 467 9.13 18.69 -16.82
C GLN A 467 10.08 17.57 -16.37
N LEU A 468 9.65 16.81 -15.40
CA LEU A 468 10.31 15.60 -14.96
C LEU A 468 9.77 14.41 -15.76
N GLU A 469 10.63 13.44 -16.04
CA GLU A 469 10.24 12.15 -16.61
C GLU A 469 10.48 11.07 -15.56
N ASP A 470 9.45 10.24 -15.39
CA ASP A 470 9.44 9.09 -14.48
C ASP A 470 10.50 8.08 -14.88
N VAL A 471 11.07 7.38 -13.91
CA VAL A 471 11.93 6.22 -14.14
C VAL A 471 11.44 5.04 -13.30
N ASN A 472 11.80 3.82 -13.71
CA ASN A 472 11.48 2.62 -12.93
C ASN A 472 12.41 2.53 -11.70
N ASP A 473 12.15 3.29 -10.64
CA ASP A 473 12.90 3.30 -9.38
C ASP A 473 12.10 2.81 -8.16
N MET A 474 10.84 2.45 -8.35
CA MET A 474 10.09 1.71 -7.34
C MET A 474 10.31 0.21 -7.53
N VAL A 475 9.99 -0.56 -6.49
CA VAL A 475 10.14 -2.01 -6.51
C VAL A 475 8.78 -2.60 -6.18
N PRO A 476 8.32 -3.67 -6.87
CA PRO A 476 7.07 -4.32 -6.52
C PRO A 476 7.11 -4.84 -5.07
N GLN A 477 6.15 -4.46 -4.26
CA GLN A 477 6.04 -4.86 -2.86
C GLN A 477 4.76 -5.66 -2.61
N PHE A 478 4.93 -6.89 -2.12
CA PHE A 478 3.81 -7.66 -1.57
C PHE A 478 3.21 -6.94 -0.36
N ILE A 479 1.90 -6.73 -0.38
CA ILE A 479 1.21 -6.12 0.76
C ILE A 479 1.13 -7.13 1.90
N ASP A 480 1.55 -6.73 3.08
CA ASP A 480 1.47 -7.52 4.32
C ASP A 480 2.13 -8.91 4.22
N GLN A 481 3.43 -8.92 3.96
CA GLN A 481 4.26 -10.13 3.90
C GLN A 481 4.11 -11.03 5.14
N SER A 482 3.84 -10.46 6.33
CA SER A 482 3.69 -11.22 7.58
C SER A 482 2.45 -12.10 7.62
N SER A 483 1.31 -11.64 7.11
CA SER A 483 0.12 -12.49 7.03
C SER A 483 0.21 -13.45 5.84
N LEU A 484 0.93 -13.07 4.79
CA LEU A 484 1.11 -13.88 3.58
C LEU A 484 2.24 -14.92 3.67
N SER A 485 3.11 -14.87 4.68
CA SER A 485 4.28 -15.76 4.78
C SER A 485 3.96 -17.17 5.24
N GLU A 486 2.82 -17.38 5.90
CA GLU A 486 2.38 -18.68 6.41
C GLU A 486 0.92 -18.92 6.01
N VAL A 487 0.66 -20.10 5.41
CA VAL A 487 -0.66 -20.51 4.96
C VAL A 487 -0.89 -21.95 5.38
N GLU A 488 -2.09 -22.25 5.88
CA GLU A 488 -2.51 -23.62 6.17
C GLU A 488 -3.32 -24.18 5.00
N LEU A 489 -3.11 -25.46 4.71
CA LEU A 489 -3.77 -26.15 3.61
C LEU A 489 -4.15 -27.57 4.06
N PRO A 490 -5.42 -28.00 3.96
CA PRO A 490 -5.77 -29.39 4.20
C PRO A 490 -4.96 -30.32 3.30
N GLU A 491 -4.57 -31.48 3.82
CA GLU A 491 -4.04 -32.52 2.96
C GLU A 491 -5.12 -33.09 2.02
N ASN A 492 -4.70 -33.91 1.05
CA ASN A 492 -5.55 -34.57 0.07
C ASN A 492 -6.38 -33.62 -0.83
N VAL A 493 -6.04 -32.33 -0.86
CA VAL A 493 -6.69 -31.35 -1.76
C VAL A 493 -6.45 -31.68 -3.24
N PRO A 494 -7.44 -31.47 -4.12
CA PRO A 494 -7.29 -31.72 -5.54
C PRO A 494 -6.31 -30.75 -6.21
N ALA A 495 -5.82 -31.13 -7.39
CA ALA A 495 -5.03 -30.24 -8.24
C ALA A 495 -5.85 -29.03 -8.69
N GLY A 496 -5.22 -27.85 -8.74
CA GLY A 496 -5.86 -26.59 -9.12
C GLY A 496 -6.55 -25.85 -7.97
N MET A 497 -6.52 -26.38 -6.74
CA MET A 497 -7.02 -25.71 -5.54
C MET A 497 -6.24 -24.40 -5.31
N ILE A 498 -6.96 -23.32 -5.04
CA ILE A 498 -6.38 -21.98 -4.80
C ILE A 498 -5.84 -21.90 -3.37
N VAL A 499 -4.53 -21.82 -3.24
CA VAL A 499 -3.83 -21.65 -1.95
C VAL A 499 -3.91 -20.20 -1.49
N LEU A 500 -3.62 -19.26 -2.40
CA LEU A 500 -3.48 -17.85 -2.09
C LEU A 500 -3.68 -17.00 -3.36
N LYS A 501 -4.35 -15.85 -3.24
CA LYS A 501 -4.31 -14.77 -4.23
C LYS A 501 -3.11 -13.86 -3.96
N LEU A 502 -2.19 -13.78 -4.91
CA LEU A 502 -1.01 -12.94 -4.82
C LEU A 502 -1.36 -11.49 -5.13
N PHE A 503 -0.76 -10.57 -4.39
CA PHE A 503 -0.90 -9.15 -4.63
C PHE A 503 0.34 -8.39 -4.18
N ALA A 504 1.01 -7.80 -5.15
CA ALA A 504 2.08 -6.85 -4.97
C ALA A 504 1.74 -5.58 -5.74
N VAL A 505 2.22 -4.47 -5.21
CA VAL A 505 2.03 -3.14 -5.75
C VAL A 505 3.39 -2.56 -6.06
N ASP A 506 3.50 -2.01 -7.25
CA ASP A 506 4.58 -1.13 -7.61
C ASP A 506 4.04 0.32 -7.64
N MET A 507 4.81 1.25 -7.08
CA MET A 507 4.38 2.63 -6.86
C MET A 507 4.77 3.58 -7.99
N ASP A 508 5.37 3.08 -9.07
CA ASP A 508 5.68 3.94 -10.20
C ASP A 508 4.39 4.43 -10.90
N PRO A 509 4.19 5.76 -11.05
CA PRO A 509 2.98 6.31 -11.65
C PRO A 509 2.84 5.93 -13.12
N THR A 510 3.97 5.73 -13.82
CA THR A 510 3.95 5.25 -15.19
C THR A 510 3.57 3.78 -15.22
N SER A 511 2.41 3.49 -15.83
CA SER A 511 1.84 2.13 -15.90
C SER A 511 2.78 1.04 -16.44
N ALA A 512 3.76 1.38 -17.29
CA ALA A 512 4.73 0.41 -17.80
C ALA A 512 5.77 0.00 -16.74
N PHE A 513 6.02 0.86 -15.75
CA PHE A 513 6.94 0.63 -14.65
C PHE A 513 6.23 -0.04 -13.46
N SER A 514 4.92 0.12 -13.33
CA SER A 514 4.14 -0.48 -12.24
C SER A 514 3.35 -1.76 -12.55
N GLN A 515 3.49 -2.32 -13.76
CA GLN A 515 2.86 -3.59 -14.14
C GLN A 515 3.59 -4.79 -13.52
N VAL A 516 2.96 -5.43 -12.55
CA VAL A 516 3.53 -6.56 -11.80
C VAL A 516 3.13 -7.92 -12.38
N GLU A 517 4.13 -8.76 -12.64
CA GLU A 517 3.98 -10.17 -12.95
C GLU A 517 4.49 -11.06 -11.80
N TYR A 518 3.83 -12.19 -11.59
CA TYR A 518 4.19 -13.15 -10.53
C TYR A 518 4.85 -14.39 -11.11
N SER A 519 5.90 -14.86 -10.45
CA SER A 519 6.55 -16.13 -10.79
C SER A 519 6.98 -16.91 -9.55
N LEU A 520 7.01 -18.23 -9.69
CA LEU A 520 7.52 -19.14 -8.67
C LEU A 520 9.02 -19.29 -8.86
N MET A 521 9.80 -18.91 -7.86
CA MET A 521 11.24 -19.13 -7.89
C MET A 521 11.54 -20.62 -7.72
N ARG A 522 12.68 -21.07 -8.26
CA ARG A 522 13.10 -22.47 -8.14
C ARG A 522 13.41 -22.83 -6.69
N THR A 523 12.52 -23.57 -6.05
CA THR A 523 12.75 -24.29 -4.79
C THR A 523 12.51 -25.79 -5.00
N THR A 524 12.87 -26.64 -4.04
CA THR A 524 12.54 -28.08 -4.10
C THR A 524 11.04 -28.34 -4.09
N ASP A 525 10.28 -27.43 -3.48
CA ASP A 525 8.85 -27.60 -3.24
C ASP A 525 7.98 -26.92 -4.30
N ALA A 526 8.54 -26.00 -5.08
CA ALA A 526 7.88 -25.27 -6.15
C ALA A 526 7.20 -26.17 -7.19
N ILE A 527 7.69 -27.39 -7.40
CA ILE A 527 7.10 -28.35 -8.36
C ILE A 527 5.66 -28.76 -8.02
N ASN A 528 5.26 -28.65 -6.75
CA ASN A 528 3.92 -29.03 -6.30
C ASN A 528 2.90 -27.90 -6.49
N PHE A 529 3.33 -26.72 -6.97
CA PHE A 529 2.50 -25.52 -7.07
C PHE A 529 2.68 -24.82 -8.41
N VAL A 530 1.71 -23.99 -8.78
CA VAL A 530 1.74 -23.19 -9.99
C VAL A 530 1.10 -21.82 -9.73
N ILE A 531 1.55 -20.79 -10.44
CA ILE A 531 0.90 -19.48 -10.43
C ILE A 531 0.18 -19.30 -11.77
N ILE A 532 -1.13 -19.03 -11.71
CA ILE A 532 -1.97 -18.77 -12.87
C ILE A 532 -2.86 -17.57 -12.53
N ASP A 533 -2.82 -16.51 -13.34
CA ASP A 533 -3.62 -15.29 -13.17
C ASP A 533 -3.48 -14.66 -11.77
N GLY A 534 -2.26 -14.65 -11.22
CA GLY A 534 -1.98 -14.14 -9.87
C GLY A 534 -2.49 -15.03 -8.73
N LEU A 535 -2.97 -16.24 -9.02
CA LEU A 535 -3.39 -17.22 -8.03
C LEU A 535 -2.33 -18.32 -7.87
N LEU A 536 -1.84 -18.50 -6.65
CA LEU A 536 -1.04 -19.66 -6.29
C LEU A 536 -1.99 -20.86 -6.13
N LYS A 537 -1.76 -21.92 -6.90
CA LYS A 537 -2.58 -23.13 -6.95
C LYS A 537 -1.75 -24.38 -6.76
N THR A 538 -2.37 -25.46 -6.27
CA THR A 538 -1.78 -26.80 -6.29
C THR A 538 -1.60 -27.29 -7.74
N SER A 539 -0.46 -27.92 -8.06
CA SER A 539 -0.13 -28.33 -9.44
C SER A 539 -0.40 -29.82 -9.70
N THR A 540 0.19 -30.71 -8.89
CA THR A 540 0.25 -32.16 -9.11
C THR A 540 -0.70 -32.93 -8.18
N ALA A 541 -0.43 -34.23 -7.98
CA ALA A 541 -1.17 -35.13 -7.10
C ALA A 541 -1.44 -34.54 -5.70
N PRO A 542 -2.45 -35.04 -4.98
CA PRO A 542 -2.82 -34.53 -3.66
C PRO A 542 -1.63 -34.54 -2.71
N LEU A 543 -1.51 -33.47 -1.91
CA LEU A 543 -0.46 -33.33 -0.92
C LEU A 543 -0.83 -34.18 0.31
N ASP A 544 0.08 -35.04 0.77
CA ASP A 544 -0.15 -35.98 1.88
C ASP A 544 0.71 -35.58 3.10
N TYR A 545 0.06 -35.44 4.25
CA TYR A 545 0.66 -34.96 5.49
C TYR A 545 1.71 -35.95 6.03
N GLU A 546 1.46 -37.26 5.94
CA GLU A 546 2.40 -38.28 6.39
C GLU A 546 3.69 -38.29 5.58
N MET A 547 3.61 -38.00 4.28
CA MET A 547 4.79 -37.85 3.42
C MET A 547 5.55 -36.57 3.73
N LYS A 548 4.86 -35.42 3.77
CA LYS A 548 5.51 -34.12 3.98
C LYS A 548 4.56 -33.06 4.51
N LYS A 549 4.89 -32.54 5.69
CA LYS A 549 4.06 -31.59 6.45
C LYS A 549 4.18 -30.12 6.04
N ASN A 550 5.34 -29.69 5.54
CA ASN A 550 5.60 -28.27 5.29
C ASN A 550 6.28 -28.08 3.93
N TYR A 551 5.81 -27.11 3.14
CA TYR A 551 6.36 -26.76 1.84
C TYR A 551 6.88 -25.33 1.85
N VAL A 552 8.13 -25.13 1.46
CA VAL A 552 8.77 -23.81 1.45
C VAL A 552 8.91 -23.30 0.03
N LEU A 553 8.20 -22.21 -0.25
CA LEU A 553 8.13 -21.54 -1.53
C LEU A 553 8.77 -20.16 -1.45
N LYS A 554 9.15 -19.65 -2.61
CA LYS A 554 9.58 -18.26 -2.76
C LYS A 554 8.93 -17.70 -4.01
N VAL A 555 8.05 -16.73 -3.83
CA VAL A 555 7.30 -16.09 -4.91
C VAL A 555 8.00 -14.78 -5.25
N LYS A 556 8.13 -14.49 -6.54
CA LYS A 556 8.69 -13.24 -7.05
C LYS A 556 7.58 -12.41 -7.70
N ALA A 557 7.50 -11.14 -7.32
CA ALA A 557 6.75 -10.11 -8.05
C ALA A 557 7.78 -9.27 -8.80
N GLU A 558 7.64 -9.13 -10.12
CA GLU A 558 8.58 -8.43 -10.99
C GLU A 558 7.82 -7.43 -11.86
N ASP A 559 8.36 -6.23 -12.02
CA ASP A 559 7.79 -5.27 -12.97
C ASP A 559 8.18 -5.63 -14.42
N SER A 560 7.63 -4.91 -15.40
CA SER A 560 7.81 -5.24 -16.82
C SER A 560 8.93 -4.46 -17.54
N SER A 561 9.66 -3.58 -16.84
CA SER A 561 10.52 -2.57 -17.45
C SER A 561 11.96 -2.60 -16.90
N PRO A 562 12.98 -2.18 -17.67
CA PRO A 562 14.35 -2.11 -17.15
C PRO A 562 14.44 -1.21 -15.92
N SER A 563 15.02 -1.72 -14.83
CA SER A 563 15.24 -0.96 -13.61
C SER A 563 16.18 0.24 -13.84
N SER A 564 15.88 1.35 -13.18
CA SER A 564 16.74 2.51 -13.10
C SER A 564 17.95 2.30 -12.17
N PHE A 565 17.89 1.30 -11.27
CA PHE A 565 19.01 0.94 -10.40
C PHE A 565 20.13 0.31 -11.22
N VAL A 566 21.27 0.99 -11.30
CA VAL A 566 22.47 0.49 -12.02
C VAL A 566 22.88 -0.91 -11.55
N ALA A 567 22.67 -1.22 -10.27
CA ALA A 567 22.94 -2.53 -9.68
C ALA A 567 22.14 -3.69 -10.32
N ASN A 568 20.95 -3.41 -10.85
CA ASN A 568 20.08 -4.39 -11.48
C ASN A 568 20.48 -4.72 -12.93
N GLN A 569 21.46 -4.02 -13.51
CA GLN A 569 22.02 -4.29 -14.84
C GLN A 569 20.95 -4.34 -15.95
N GLY A 570 19.91 -3.51 -15.85
CA GLY A 570 18.79 -3.45 -16.80
C GLY A 570 17.76 -4.58 -16.64
N ARG A 571 17.87 -5.42 -15.61
CA ARG A 571 16.77 -6.32 -15.21
C ARG A 571 15.63 -5.50 -14.59
N PRO A 572 14.38 -5.98 -14.68
CA PRO A 572 13.27 -5.33 -14.00
C PRO A 572 13.41 -5.35 -12.48
N ASN A 573 12.73 -4.42 -11.79
CA ASN A 573 12.68 -4.46 -10.33
C ASN A 573 11.82 -5.63 -9.89
N SER A 574 12.20 -6.23 -8.76
CA SER A 574 11.45 -7.34 -8.22
C SER A 574 11.48 -7.41 -6.71
N GLY A 575 10.34 -7.72 -6.12
CA GLY A 575 10.19 -8.12 -4.73
C GLY A 575 10.00 -9.62 -4.58
N GLU A 576 10.31 -10.13 -3.40
CA GLU A 576 10.20 -11.56 -3.07
C GLU A 576 9.34 -11.76 -1.83
N LEU A 577 8.51 -12.81 -1.85
CA LEU A 577 7.72 -13.28 -0.71
C LEU A 577 8.17 -14.71 -0.35
N PRO A 578 8.86 -14.91 0.79
CA PRO A 578 9.03 -16.23 1.36
C PRO A 578 7.68 -16.73 1.90
N LEU A 579 7.29 -17.95 1.52
CA LEU A 579 5.99 -18.54 1.86
C LEU A 579 6.19 -19.96 2.38
N THR A 580 5.61 -20.27 3.54
CA THR A 580 5.54 -21.62 4.09
C THR A 580 4.09 -22.09 4.07
N ILE A 581 3.85 -23.24 3.45
CA ILE A 581 2.54 -23.90 3.45
C ILE A 581 2.60 -25.06 4.45
N HIS A 582 1.74 -24.99 5.47
CA HIS A 582 1.57 -26.02 6.49
C HIS A 582 0.41 -26.93 6.09
N LEU A 583 0.68 -28.21 5.86
CA LEU A 583 -0.38 -29.17 5.70
C LEU A 583 -1.06 -29.44 7.03
N LEU A 584 -2.38 -29.54 6.98
CA LEU A 584 -3.20 -29.94 8.10
C LEU A 584 -3.54 -31.42 7.97
N ASP A 585 -3.19 -32.15 9.03
CA ASP A 585 -3.43 -33.58 9.20
C ASP A 585 -4.94 -33.88 9.20
N GLN A 586 -5.34 -34.76 8.31
CA GLN A 586 -6.62 -35.45 8.35
C GLN A 586 -6.34 -36.86 8.83
N ASN A 587 -7.06 -37.30 9.88
CA ASN A 587 -6.91 -38.64 10.45
C ASN A 587 -7.43 -39.74 9.50
N ASP A 588 -6.70 -39.95 8.40
CA ASP A 588 -7.00 -40.84 7.28
C ASP A 588 -6.20 -42.15 7.36
N LYS A 589 -5.23 -42.22 8.28
CA LYS A 589 -4.47 -43.43 8.62
C LYS A 589 -5.08 -44.12 9.84
N CYS A 590 -5.45 -45.39 9.67
CA CYS A 590 -5.93 -46.20 10.79
C CYS A 590 -4.82 -46.40 11.85
N PRO A 591 -5.17 -46.40 13.15
CA PRO A 591 -4.25 -46.71 14.26
C PRO A 591 -3.82 -48.17 14.32
#